data_AF-A0AAW4N1Y1-F1
#
_entry.id   AF-A0AAW4N1Y1-F1
#
_cell.length_a   1.000
_cell.length_b   1.000
_cell.length_c   1.000
_cell.angle_alpha   90.00
_cell.angle_beta   90.00
_cell.angle_gamma   90.00
#
_symmetry.space_group_name_H-M   'P 1'
#
loop_
_entity.id
_entity.type
_entity.pdbx_description
1 polymer ?
#
loop_
_entity_poly.entity_id
_entity_poly.type
_entity_poly.pdbx_seq_one_letter_code
_entity_poly.pdbx_strand_id
1 'polypeptide(L)'
;MLLYICLWVVSNVTAQDVFKYHKGSMYSIMLKHENQEYCKEMVDVFEKIPIQDNFYEFNLSKRVFKAGVLEESDTTKANDQKPHIDMLLRDNAIGRRLVAKWFNQAKDGTFNPNLILERGYYNVNASDIQTALYSHKTQEGIVYDAGEELIGNTYVLVNDIQYGDKRRDREKRMSGAIALSAIPLVGMVAMPVAGVLANDYSGFNVTVTSYLYRLDWTKEISDGFYNAYYTATQDANKKEAFKKQKTLFTVSYLGSQTVHSQNSNFKGVNDRESQIRLVCTRAIDKAIAQLQKEHPEFRVRTPLLSSSPITAHIGIREDVTEDSRFEVLEVGETSDGRTTYKRVAVIKPKKGKIWDNRYMAEFEEHKNGILKSTEFELVSGSISQTACLIREIDK
;
A
#
# COMPACT_ATOMS: atom_id res chain seq x y z
N MET A 1 45.09 32.20 20.11
CA MET A 1 45.00 31.20 19.03
C MET A 1 44.22 30.02 19.58
N LEU A 2 42.89 30.07 19.48
CA LEU A 2 41.97 29.04 19.96
C LEU A 2 41.73 28.04 18.83
N LEU A 3 42.09 26.78 19.04
CA LEU A 3 41.83 25.67 18.12
C LEU A 3 40.45 25.08 18.44
N TYR A 4 39.47 25.32 17.57
CA TYR A 4 38.19 24.60 17.59
C TYR A 4 38.38 23.22 16.96
N ILE A 5 38.31 22.16 17.77
CA ILE A 5 38.19 20.78 17.28
C ILE A 5 36.69 20.46 17.25
N CYS A 6 36.08 20.54 16.07
CA CYS A 6 34.75 19.98 15.81
C CYS A 6 34.85 18.45 15.80
N LEU A 7 34.51 17.83 16.94
CA LEU A 7 34.20 16.41 17.01
C LEU A 7 32.82 16.19 16.37
N TRP A 8 32.82 15.68 15.13
CA TRP A 8 31.63 15.11 14.52
C TRP A 8 31.25 13.85 15.30
N VAL A 9 30.17 13.93 16.06
CA VAL A 9 29.49 12.75 16.58
C VAL A 9 28.86 12.05 15.39
N VAL A 10 29.56 11.06 14.85
CA VAL A 10 28.95 10.06 13.98
C VAL A 10 28.01 9.26 14.87
N SER A 11 26.73 9.57 14.82
CA SER A 11 25.68 8.75 15.40
C SER A 11 25.74 7.38 14.72
N ASN A 12 26.31 6.40 15.43
CA ASN A 12 26.18 4.99 15.10
C ASN A 12 24.70 4.62 15.20
N VAL A 13 23.98 4.69 14.08
CA VAL A 13 22.70 4.00 13.92
C VAL A 13 23.03 2.52 13.75
N THR A 14 23.23 1.83 14.87
CA THR A 14 23.15 0.37 14.92
C THR A 14 21.68 -0.01 15.01
N ALA A 15 20.96 0.12 13.91
CA ALA A 15 19.80 -0.72 13.63
C ALA A 15 20.29 -1.71 12.58
N GLN A 16 20.68 -2.90 13.03
CA GLN A 16 20.84 -4.03 12.12
C GLN A 16 19.43 -4.40 11.67
N ASP A 17 18.98 -3.66 10.68
CA ASP A 17 17.70 -3.82 10.03
C ASP A 17 17.74 -5.13 9.24
N VAL A 18 17.42 -6.23 9.94
CA VAL A 18 17.16 -7.55 9.35
C VAL A 18 15.81 -7.47 8.64
N PHE A 19 15.68 -6.58 7.67
CA PHE A 19 14.53 -6.52 6.78
C PHE A 19 14.59 -7.76 5.90
N LYS A 20 13.57 -8.62 5.90
CA LYS A 20 13.50 -9.84 5.09
C LYS A 20 12.49 -9.72 3.92
N TYR A 21 12.66 -10.53 2.87
CA TYR A 21 11.86 -10.49 1.62
C TYR A 21 10.47 -11.07 1.85
N HIS A 22 9.49 -10.25 2.26
CA HIS A 22 8.16 -10.76 2.55
C HIS A 22 7.07 -9.90 1.92
N LYS A 23 6.22 -10.50 1.06
CA LYS A 23 4.97 -9.86 0.64
C LYS A 23 4.15 -9.58 1.91
N GLY A 24 3.74 -8.33 2.11
CA GLY A 24 2.84 -8.00 3.21
C GLY A 24 1.45 -8.60 3.00
N SER A 25 0.64 -8.67 4.05
CA SER A 25 -0.79 -8.98 3.93
C SER A 25 -1.60 -7.69 4.01
N MET A 26 -2.57 -7.48 3.12
CA MET A 26 -3.34 -6.23 3.06
C MET A 26 -4.84 -6.48 3.23
N TYR A 27 -5.44 -5.74 4.15
CA TYR A 27 -6.88 -5.63 4.29
C TYR A 27 -7.32 -4.21 3.88
N SER A 28 -8.06 -4.10 2.78
CA SER A 28 -8.54 -2.82 2.25
C SER A 28 -9.97 -2.53 2.70
N ILE A 29 -10.15 -1.38 3.34
CA ILE A 29 -11.42 -0.85 3.83
C ILE A 29 -11.80 0.40 3.02
N MET A 30 -13.09 0.62 2.78
CA MET A 30 -13.66 1.88 2.28
C MET A 30 -14.50 2.56 3.35
N LEU A 31 -14.34 3.88 3.49
CA LEU A 31 -15.29 4.74 4.17
C LEU A 31 -16.36 5.22 3.17
N LYS A 32 -17.62 4.87 3.41
CA LYS A 32 -18.76 5.29 2.59
C LYS A 32 -19.33 6.61 3.10
N HIS A 33 -19.54 7.55 2.19
CA HIS A 33 -20.22 8.82 2.43
C HIS A 33 -21.66 8.76 1.94
N GLU A 34 -22.60 8.41 2.83
CA GLU A 34 -24.00 8.17 2.46
C GLU A 34 -24.69 9.40 1.83
N ASN A 35 -24.18 10.60 2.10
CA ASN A 35 -24.72 11.85 1.58
C ASN A 35 -24.15 12.22 0.19
N GLN A 36 -23.23 11.43 -0.37
CA GLN A 36 -22.68 11.67 -1.71
C GLN A 36 -23.53 10.99 -2.80
N GLU A 37 -23.78 11.73 -3.89
CA GLU A 37 -24.62 11.35 -5.03
C GLU A 37 -24.27 9.97 -5.64
N TYR A 38 -23.00 9.57 -5.58
CA TYR A 38 -22.49 8.33 -6.18
C TYR A 38 -22.12 7.25 -5.14
N CYS A 39 -22.55 7.37 -3.89
CA CYS A 39 -22.13 6.47 -2.81
C CYS A 39 -22.33 4.99 -3.14
N LYS A 40 -23.46 4.61 -3.75
CA LYS A 40 -23.74 3.22 -4.11
C LYS A 40 -22.81 2.69 -5.19
N GLU A 41 -22.65 3.45 -6.28
CA GLU A 41 -21.76 3.11 -7.40
C GLU A 41 -20.31 2.95 -6.91
N MET A 42 -19.86 3.83 -6.01
CA MET A 42 -18.52 3.77 -5.42
C MET A 42 -18.31 2.53 -4.56
N VAL A 43 -19.32 2.12 -3.78
CA VAL A 43 -19.26 0.87 -2.99
C VAL A 43 -19.17 -0.34 -3.91
N ASP A 44 -20.04 -0.42 -4.92
CA ASP A 44 -20.08 -1.53 -5.87
C ASP A 44 -18.76 -1.64 -6.68
N VAL A 45 -18.13 -0.50 -6.97
CA VAL A 45 -16.81 -0.44 -7.62
C VAL A 45 -15.69 -0.86 -6.66
N PHE A 46 -15.65 -0.31 -5.46
CA PHE A 46 -14.58 -0.58 -4.48
C PHE A 46 -14.46 -2.06 -4.13
N GLU A 47 -15.59 -2.74 -3.99
CA GLU A 47 -15.60 -4.18 -3.70
C GLU A 47 -14.87 -5.00 -4.78
N LYS A 48 -14.82 -4.49 -6.01
CA LYS A 48 -14.19 -5.12 -7.17
C LYS A 48 -12.79 -4.58 -7.49
N ILE A 49 -12.24 -3.67 -6.67
CA ILE A 49 -10.86 -3.21 -6.78
C ILE A 49 -9.93 -4.34 -6.29
N PRO A 50 -8.96 -4.78 -7.11
CA PRO A 50 -7.99 -5.80 -6.69
C PRO A 50 -6.98 -5.23 -5.70
N ILE A 51 -6.45 -6.07 -4.81
CA ILE A 51 -5.24 -5.76 -4.04
C ILE A 51 -4.03 -5.88 -4.98
N GLN A 52 -3.03 -5.00 -4.81
CA GLN A 52 -1.78 -5.08 -5.58
C GLN A 52 -1.05 -6.41 -5.37
N ASP A 53 -0.42 -6.91 -6.44
CA ASP A 53 0.27 -8.22 -6.46
C ASP A 53 1.41 -8.37 -5.44
N ASN A 54 1.92 -7.23 -4.97
CA ASN A 54 2.99 -7.14 -3.96
C ASN A 54 2.50 -7.47 -2.55
N PHE A 55 1.18 -7.58 -2.35
CA PHE A 55 0.56 -7.95 -1.09
C PHE A 55 -0.31 -9.21 -1.26
N TYR A 56 -0.37 -10.04 -0.21
CA TYR A 56 -1.41 -11.04 -0.09
C TYR A 56 -2.73 -10.37 0.23
N GLU A 57 -3.78 -10.69 -0.53
CA GLU A 57 -5.13 -10.30 -0.16
C GLU A 57 -5.47 -10.89 1.22
N PHE A 58 -5.85 -10.04 2.15
CA PHE A 58 -6.16 -10.42 3.52
C PHE A 58 -7.46 -9.80 4.04
N ASN A 59 -8.39 -9.49 3.14
CA ASN A 59 -9.67 -8.88 3.47
C ASN A 59 -10.49 -9.67 4.52
N LEU A 60 -11.05 -8.96 5.51
CA LEU A 60 -12.12 -9.50 6.36
C LEU A 60 -13.47 -9.39 5.64
N SER A 61 -14.48 -10.08 6.15
CA SER A 61 -15.81 -10.18 5.52
C SER A 61 -16.53 -8.85 5.28
N LYS A 62 -16.28 -7.82 6.10
CA LYS A 62 -16.91 -6.50 5.97
C LYS A 62 -15.85 -5.49 5.60
N ARG A 63 -15.85 -4.98 4.37
CA ARG A 63 -14.85 -4.02 3.87
C ARG A 63 -15.34 -2.58 3.82
N VAL A 64 -16.62 -2.34 4.01
CA VAL A 64 -17.24 -1.00 3.87
C VAL A 64 -17.82 -0.55 5.21
N PHE A 65 -17.44 0.65 5.63
CA PHE A 65 -17.89 1.25 6.88
C PHE A 65 -18.32 2.70 6.64
N LYS A 66 -19.21 3.21 7.48
CA LYS A 66 -19.68 4.60 7.38
C LYS A 66 -18.54 5.56 7.72
N ALA A 67 -18.34 6.59 6.90
CA ALA A 67 -17.45 7.70 7.20
C ALA A 67 -17.96 8.51 8.40
N GLY A 68 -17.04 9.15 9.13
CA GLY A 68 -17.40 10.12 10.16
C GLY A 68 -18.07 11.34 9.54
N VAL A 69 -18.98 11.98 10.28
CA VAL A 69 -19.61 13.23 9.84
C VAL A 69 -18.53 14.30 9.73
N LEU A 70 -18.31 14.80 8.51
CA LEU A 70 -17.44 15.94 8.25
C LEU A 70 -18.31 17.20 8.39
N GLU A 71 -18.02 18.08 9.34
CA GLU A 71 -18.73 19.37 9.42
C GLU A 71 -18.31 20.28 8.26
N GLU A 72 -19.28 20.82 7.52
CA GLU A 72 -19.05 21.64 6.32
C GLU A 72 -18.32 22.97 6.59
N SER A 73 -18.15 23.37 7.86
CA SER A 73 -17.77 24.73 8.25
C SER A 73 -16.27 24.99 8.42
N ASP A 74 -15.40 23.99 8.38
CA ASP A 74 -13.98 24.16 8.71
C ASP A 74 -13.09 23.78 7.51
N THR A 75 -13.17 24.57 6.43
CA THR A 75 -12.31 24.45 5.22
C THR A 75 -10.81 24.63 5.49
N THR A 76 -10.42 24.82 6.75
CA THR A 76 -9.05 25.06 7.23
C THR A 76 -8.44 23.88 7.99
N LYS A 77 -9.24 22.87 8.40
CA LYS A 77 -8.72 21.59 8.87
C LYS A 77 -8.87 20.59 7.74
N ALA A 78 -7.78 19.98 7.30
CA ALA A 78 -7.86 18.81 6.43
C ALA A 78 -8.87 17.84 7.06
N ASN A 79 -9.83 17.36 6.26
CA ASN A 79 -10.90 16.43 6.66
C ASN A 79 -10.31 15.13 7.23
N ASP A 80 -9.82 15.15 8.47
CA ASP A 80 -9.09 14.04 9.06
C ASP A 80 -10.06 13.02 9.66
N GLN A 81 -10.29 11.93 8.93
CA GLN A 81 -11.11 10.80 9.38
C GLN A 81 -10.41 9.95 10.44
N LYS A 82 -9.12 10.17 10.74
CA LYS A 82 -8.34 9.29 11.62
C LYS A 82 -8.99 9.02 12.98
N PRO A 83 -9.50 9.99 13.75
CA PRO A 83 -10.11 9.69 15.05
C PRO A 83 -11.32 8.75 14.94
N HIS A 84 -12.12 8.93 13.89
CA HIS A 84 -13.26 8.04 13.59
C HIS A 84 -12.79 6.65 13.16
N ILE A 85 -11.74 6.58 12.33
CA ILE A 85 -11.13 5.31 11.90
C ILE A 85 -10.58 4.56 13.11
N ASP A 86 -9.86 5.21 14.02
CA ASP A 86 -9.29 4.59 15.21
C ASP A 86 -10.38 3.95 16.08
N MET A 87 -11.52 4.64 16.26
CA MET A 87 -12.69 4.11 16.96
C MET A 87 -13.30 2.93 16.22
N LEU A 88 -13.51 3.06 14.91
CA LEU A 88 -14.07 2.01 14.06
C LEU A 88 -13.22 0.73 14.11
N LEU A 89 -11.90 0.82 13.96
CA LEU A 89 -11.00 -0.33 13.97
C LEU A 89 -11.02 -1.04 15.34
N ARG A 90 -11.09 -0.27 16.43
CA ARG A 90 -11.20 -0.77 17.81
C ARG A 90 -12.54 -1.46 18.07
N ASP A 91 -13.65 -0.79 17.78
CA ASP A 91 -15.01 -1.26 18.09
C ASP A 91 -15.38 -2.52 17.29
N ASN A 92 -14.83 -2.64 16.08
CA ASN A 92 -14.99 -3.83 15.24
C ASN A 92 -13.94 -4.92 15.52
N ALA A 93 -13.07 -4.71 16.52
CA ALA A 93 -11.99 -5.60 16.94
C ALA A 93 -11.14 -6.10 15.76
N ILE A 94 -10.75 -5.18 14.86
CA ILE A 94 -10.09 -5.53 13.60
C ILE A 94 -8.79 -6.30 13.84
N GLY A 95 -7.92 -5.82 14.74
CA GLY A 95 -6.66 -6.52 15.08
C GLY A 95 -6.89 -7.97 15.51
N ARG A 96 -7.78 -8.21 16.47
CA ARG A 96 -8.16 -9.58 16.90
C ARG A 96 -8.69 -10.44 15.75
N ARG A 97 -9.51 -9.87 14.86
CA ARG A 97 -10.06 -10.61 13.72
C ARG A 97 -9.01 -10.96 12.67
N LEU A 98 -7.97 -10.12 12.50
CA LEU A 98 -6.82 -10.44 11.66
C LEU A 98 -6.02 -11.61 12.25
N VAL A 99 -5.75 -11.59 13.56
CA VAL A 99 -5.12 -12.72 14.27
C VAL A 99 -5.95 -13.99 14.11
N ALA A 100 -7.26 -13.92 14.36
CA ALA A 100 -8.16 -15.06 14.18
C ALA A 100 -8.11 -15.64 12.75
N LYS A 101 -7.95 -14.79 11.74
CA LYS A 101 -7.81 -15.22 10.34
C LYS A 101 -6.47 -15.91 10.08
N TRP A 102 -5.36 -15.35 10.56
CA TRP A 102 -4.03 -15.97 10.42
C TRP A 102 -3.99 -17.38 11.01
N PHE A 103 -4.64 -17.56 12.16
CA PHE A 103 -4.71 -18.85 12.86
C PHE A 103 -5.96 -19.69 12.50
N ASN A 104 -6.62 -19.39 11.37
CA ASN A 104 -7.77 -20.12 10.86
C ASN A 104 -8.78 -20.51 11.94
N GLN A 105 -9.19 -19.54 12.77
CA GLN A 105 -10.06 -19.80 13.91
C GLN A 105 -11.39 -20.42 13.46
N ALA A 106 -11.69 -21.60 13.98
CA ALA A 106 -12.96 -22.27 13.75
C ALA A 106 -14.07 -21.73 14.68
N LYS A 107 -15.34 -22.01 14.35
CA LYS A 107 -16.50 -21.59 15.15
C LYS A 107 -16.49 -22.15 16.57
N ASP A 108 -15.87 -23.31 16.77
CA ASP A 108 -15.75 -23.94 18.08
C ASP A 108 -14.66 -23.30 18.95
N GLY A 109 -13.81 -22.44 18.39
CA GLY A 109 -12.73 -21.72 19.09
C GLY A 109 -11.34 -22.30 18.87
N THR A 110 -11.22 -23.41 18.13
CA THR A 110 -9.92 -23.99 17.78
C THR A 110 -9.18 -23.16 16.74
N PHE A 111 -7.86 -23.26 16.76
CA PHE A 111 -6.92 -22.58 15.87
C PHE A 111 -6.03 -23.60 15.17
N ASN A 112 -5.58 -23.26 13.96
CA ASN A 112 -4.54 -24.00 13.25
C ASN A 112 -3.64 -23.05 12.45
N PRO A 113 -2.34 -23.36 12.29
CA PRO A 113 -1.39 -22.49 11.62
C PRO A 113 -1.35 -22.70 10.10
N ASN A 114 -2.33 -23.37 9.48
CA ASN A 114 -2.21 -23.79 8.07
C ASN A 114 -2.01 -22.61 7.12
N LEU A 115 -2.66 -21.46 7.36
CA LEU A 115 -2.49 -20.27 6.53
C LEU A 115 -1.11 -19.63 6.70
N ILE A 116 -0.55 -19.69 7.91
CA ILE A 116 0.80 -19.24 8.23
C ILE A 116 1.81 -20.11 7.47
N LEU A 117 1.65 -21.43 7.53
CA LEU A 117 2.50 -22.39 6.83
C LEU A 117 2.40 -22.21 5.30
N GLU A 118 1.18 -22.17 4.75
CA GLU A 118 0.95 -21.97 3.32
C GLU A 118 1.66 -20.73 2.81
N ARG A 119 1.46 -19.58 3.48
CA ARG A 119 2.08 -18.33 3.08
C ARG A 119 3.58 -18.32 3.36
N GLY A 120 4.04 -18.95 4.44
CA GLY A 120 5.45 -19.18 4.73
C GLY A 120 6.15 -19.94 3.60
N TYR A 121 5.52 -21.00 3.06
CA TYR A 121 6.06 -21.77 1.93
C TYR A 121 6.24 -20.93 0.67
N TYR A 122 5.24 -20.10 0.32
CA TYR A 122 5.34 -19.21 -0.84
C TYR A 122 6.31 -18.04 -0.62
N ASN A 123 6.61 -17.75 0.65
CA ASN A 123 7.46 -16.66 1.08
C ASN A 123 8.94 -17.07 1.22
N VAL A 124 9.19 -18.37 1.38
CA VAL A 124 10.53 -18.97 1.41
C VAL A 124 11.15 -18.91 0.01
N ASN A 125 12.35 -18.34 -0.08
CA ASN A 125 13.14 -18.32 -1.31
C ASN A 125 14.15 -19.49 -1.34
N ALA A 126 14.86 -19.66 -2.47
CA ALA A 126 15.80 -20.76 -2.64
C ALA A 126 16.93 -20.78 -1.58
N SER A 127 17.30 -19.63 -1.00
CA SER A 127 18.28 -19.56 0.09
C SER A 127 17.74 -20.10 1.42
N ASP A 128 16.47 -19.87 1.77
CA ASP A 128 15.93 -20.39 3.04
C ASP A 128 15.79 -21.93 3.01
N ILE A 129 15.63 -22.52 1.82
CA ILE A 129 15.67 -23.98 1.62
C ILE A 129 17.09 -24.52 1.87
N GLN A 130 18.12 -23.75 1.51
CA GLN A 130 19.51 -24.11 1.74
C GLN A 130 19.86 -24.01 3.25
N THR A 131 19.34 -23.01 3.95
CA THR A 131 19.45 -22.88 5.42
C THR A 131 18.87 -24.09 6.16
N ALA A 132 17.81 -24.72 5.66
CA ALA A 132 17.23 -25.95 6.25
C ALA A 132 18.23 -27.13 6.25
N LEU A 133 19.14 -27.17 5.28
CA LEU A 133 20.14 -28.23 5.15
C LEU A 133 21.32 -28.04 6.11
N TYR A 134 21.62 -26.80 6.51
CA TYR A 134 22.81 -26.47 7.32
C TYR A 134 22.51 -26.12 8.78
N SER A 135 21.30 -25.65 9.11
CA SER A 135 20.96 -25.13 10.45
C SER A 135 20.40 -26.17 11.43
N HIS A 136 20.31 -27.45 11.04
CA HIS A 136 19.62 -28.52 11.78
C HIS A 136 18.14 -28.23 12.12
N LYS A 137 17.56 -27.10 11.66
CA LYS A 137 16.12 -26.84 11.71
C LYS A 137 15.43 -27.65 10.61
N THR A 138 14.27 -28.22 10.92
CA THR A 138 13.45 -28.84 9.89
C THR A 138 12.98 -27.77 8.90
N GLN A 139 12.81 -28.15 7.64
CA GLN A 139 12.24 -27.27 6.59
C GLN A 139 10.91 -26.64 7.05
N GLU A 140 10.13 -27.39 7.83
CA GLU A 140 8.86 -26.95 8.43
C GLU A 140 9.06 -25.83 9.45
N GLY A 141 10.11 -25.86 10.27
CA GLY A 141 10.41 -24.82 11.26
C GLY A 141 10.78 -23.48 10.63
N ILE A 142 11.51 -23.50 9.51
CA ILE A 142 11.87 -22.28 8.77
C ILE A 142 10.65 -21.66 8.10
N VAL A 143 9.83 -22.50 7.48
CA VAL A 143 8.56 -22.07 6.88
C VAL A 143 7.64 -21.46 7.93
N TYR A 144 7.61 -22.04 9.12
CA TYR A 144 6.84 -21.50 10.24
C TYR A 144 7.35 -20.14 10.72
N ASP A 145 8.67 -19.99 10.93
CA ASP A 145 9.29 -18.73 11.32
C ASP A 145 9.02 -17.63 10.26
N ALA A 146 9.19 -17.96 8.97
CA ALA A 146 8.89 -17.07 7.86
C ALA A 146 7.40 -16.71 7.77
N GLY A 147 6.52 -17.64 8.16
CA GLY A 147 5.08 -17.41 8.27
C GLY A 147 4.71 -16.48 9.42
N GLU A 148 5.30 -16.66 10.60
CA GLU A 148 5.07 -15.80 11.78
C GLU A 148 5.50 -14.36 11.53
N GLU A 149 6.61 -14.16 10.81
CA GLU A 149 7.07 -12.83 10.39
C GLU A 149 6.05 -12.12 9.47
N LEU A 150 5.30 -12.87 8.64
CA LEU A 150 4.23 -12.31 7.80
C LEU A 150 3.07 -11.74 8.60
N ILE A 151 2.81 -12.29 9.79
CA ILE A 151 1.73 -11.81 10.66
C ILE A 151 2.03 -10.36 11.07
N GLY A 152 3.27 -10.09 11.45
CA GLY A 152 3.75 -8.73 11.75
C GLY A 152 3.73 -7.79 10.55
N ASN A 153 3.73 -8.30 9.32
CA ASN A 153 3.60 -7.52 8.08
C ASN A 153 2.16 -7.51 7.55
N THR A 154 1.18 -7.44 8.46
CA THR A 154 -0.24 -7.30 8.14
C THR A 154 -0.66 -5.84 8.24
N TYR A 155 -1.18 -5.30 7.15
CA TYR A 155 -1.58 -3.91 7.02
C TYR A 155 -3.10 -3.78 6.82
N VAL A 156 -3.65 -2.69 7.34
CA VAL A 156 -5.02 -2.26 7.08
C VAL A 156 -4.96 -0.91 6.38
N LEU A 157 -5.46 -0.86 5.14
CA LEU A 157 -5.54 0.36 4.35
C LEU A 157 -6.99 0.85 4.36
N VAL A 158 -7.25 1.95 5.05
CA VAL A 158 -8.58 2.56 5.11
C VAL A 158 -8.65 3.68 4.10
N ASN A 159 -9.48 3.52 3.07
CA ASN A 159 -9.62 4.47 1.98
C ASN A 159 -10.87 5.32 2.19
N ASP A 160 -10.66 6.60 2.45
CA ASP A 160 -11.69 7.63 2.31
C ASP A 160 -11.74 8.07 0.85
N ILE A 161 -12.84 7.74 0.17
CA ILE A 161 -13.03 8.04 -1.25
C ILE A 161 -14.14 9.07 -1.40
N GLN A 162 -13.77 10.27 -1.82
CA GLN A 162 -14.68 11.40 -2.00
C GLN A 162 -14.79 11.77 -3.46
N TYR A 163 -16.02 11.90 -3.95
CA TYR A 163 -16.29 12.32 -5.32
C TYR A 163 -16.41 13.84 -5.39
N GLY A 164 -15.61 14.48 -6.25
CA GLY A 164 -15.78 15.89 -6.58
C GLY A 164 -16.47 16.06 -7.93
N ASP A 165 -17.56 16.81 -7.93
CA ASP A 165 -18.25 17.19 -9.15
C ASP A 165 -17.64 18.50 -9.69
N LYS A 166 -16.98 18.42 -10.85
CA LYS A 166 -16.45 19.60 -11.56
C LYS A 166 -17.53 20.62 -11.92
N ARG A 167 -18.83 20.32 -11.82
CA ARG A 167 -19.93 21.29 -11.99
C ARG A 167 -20.04 22.24 -10.81
N ARG A 168 -20.01 21.76 -9.56
CA ARG A 168 -20.10 22.60 -8.35
C ARG A 168 -18.88 23.51 -8.15
N ASP A 169 -17.68 23.02 -8.45
CA ASP A 169 -16.46 23.83 -8.40
C ASP A 169 -16.44 24.89 -9.51
N ARG A 170 -17.04 24.60 -10.68
CA ARG A 170 -17.22 25.58 -11.75
C ARG A 170 -18.28 26.62 -11.42
N GLU A 171 -19.42 26.24 -10.84
CA GLU A 171 -20.44 27.19 -10.38
C GLU A 171 -19.88 28.13 -9.32
N LYS A 172 -19.13 27.63 -8.32
CA LYS A 172 -18.46 28.47 -7.32
C LYS A 172 -17.43 29.43 -7.93
N ARG A 173 -16.66 28.98 -8.93
CA ARG A 173 -15.70 29.82 -9.68
C ARG A 173 -16.41 30.84 -10.57
N MET A 174 -17.54 30.48 -11.18
CA MET A 174 -18.34 31.35 -12.04
C MET A 174 -19.08 32.42 -11.22
N SER A 175 -19.62 32.08 -10.04
CA SER A 175 -20.21 33.06 -9.12
C SER A 175 -19.19 34.05 -8.57
N GLY A 176 -17.93 33.62 -8.37
CA GLY A 176 -16.83 34.51 -8.00
C GLY A 176 -16.37 35.43 -9.14
N ALA A 177 -16.48 34.99 -10.40
CA ALA A 177 -16.14 35.79 -11.58
C ALA A 177 -17.26 36.79 -11.97
N ILE A 178 -18.52 36.50 -11.67
CA ILE A 178 -19.66 37.39 -11.95
C ILE A 178 -19.76 38.56 -10.95
N ALA A 179 -19.10 38.48 -9.78
CA ALA A 179 -19.14 39.53 -8.76
C ALA A 179 -18.30 40.79 -9.08
N LEU A 180 -17.61 40.86 -10.23
CA LEU A 180 -16.72 41.97 -10.60
C LEU A 180 -17.19 42.86 -11.76
N SER A 181 -18.41 42.70 -12.28
CA SER A 181 -18.92 43.57 -13.36
C SER A 181 -20.16 44.37 -12.96
N ALA A 182 -19.98 45.29 -12.01
CA ALA A 182 -20.88 46.42 -11.80
C ALA A 182 -20.22 47.76 -12.22
N ILE A 183 -19.40 47.76 -13.27
CA ILE A 183 -18.92 49.00 -13.92
C ILE A 183 -19.33 48.95 -15.40
N PRO A 184 -20.21 49.85 -15.88
CA PRO A 184 -20.57 49.90 -17.28
C PRO A 184 -19.44 50.59 -18.06
N LEU A 185 -18.45 49.83 -18.53
CA LEU A 185 -17.53 50.32 -19.55
C LEU A 185 -18.02 49.88 -20.93
N VAL A 186 -18.39 50.87 -21.73
CA VAL A 186 -18.69 50.76 -23.16
C VAL A 186 -17.48 50.12 -23.87
N GLY A 187 -17.67 48.99 -24.56
CA GLY A 187 -16.72 48.50 -25.57
C GLY A 187 -15.97 47.18 -25.30
N MET A 188 -16.49 46.24 -24.50
CA MET A 188 -15.88 44.90 -24.40
C MET A 188 -16.54 43.90 -25.36
N VAL A 189 -15.72 43.31 -26.23
CA VAL A 189 -16.08 42.28 -27.22
C VAL A 189 -16.75 41.10 -26.53
N ALA A 190 -17.97 40.76 -26.94
CA ALA A 190 -18.64 39.54 -26.54
C ALA A 190 -17.79 38.34 -26.97
N MET A 191 -17.10 37.70 -26.02
CA MET A 191 -16.43 36.42 -26.25
C MET A 191 -17.50 35.37 -26.59
N PRO A 192 -17.40 34.67 -27.74
CA PRO A 192 -18.42 33.71 -28.13
C PRO A 192 -18.36 32.50 -27.21
N VAL A 193 -19.42 32.34 -26.40
CA VAL A 193 -19.69 31.19 -25.50
C VAL A 193 -19.87 29.86 -26.29
N ALA A 194 -19.89 29.93 -27.63
CA ALA A 194 -20.18 28.81 -28.52
C ALA A 194 -19.12 27.69 -28.55
N GLY A 195 -17.89 27.93 -28.07
CA GLY A 195 -16.83 26.91 -28.01
C GLY A 195 -16.86 26.00 -26.77
N VAL A 196 -17.72 26.28 -25.79
CA VAL A 196 -17.75 25.57 -24.49
C VAL A 196 -18.73 24.39 -24.49
N LEU A 197 -19.48 24.18 -25.58
CA LEU A 197 -20.53 23.16 -25.68
C LEU A 197 -20.16 21.97 -26.58
N ALA A 198 -18.88 21.77 -26.88
CA ALA A 198 -18.42 20.57 -27.58
C ALA A 198 -18.22 19.41 -26.57
N ASN A 199 -19.25 18.55 -26.45
CA ASN A 199 -19.19 17.16 -25.96
C ASN A 199 -18.23 16.86 -24.81
N ASP A 200 -18.61 17.20 -23.58
CA ASP A 200 -17.88 16.80 -22.37
C ASP A 200 -18.75 15.85 -21.51
N TYR A 201 -19.01 14.65 -22.03
CA TYR A 201 -19.69 13.55 -21.31
C TYR A 201 -18.78 12.85 -20.28
N SER A 202 -17.67 13.46 -19.88
CA SER A 202 -16.58 12.75 -19.22
C SER A 202 -15.80 13.70 -18.31
N GLY A 203 -16.02 13.66 -16.99
CA GLY A 203 -15.30 14.60 -16.14
C GLY A 203 -15.66 14.55 -14.67
N PHE A 204 -15.39 13.43 -14.02
CA PHE A 204 -15.40 13.37 -12.55
C PHE A 204 -13.98 13.36 -12.01
N ASN A 205 -13.80 13.85 -10.77
CA ASN A 205 -12.59 13.63 -10.02
C ASN A 205 -12.91 12.87 -8.72
N VAL A 206 -11.93 12.13 -8.25
CA VAL A 206 -11.97 11.40 -7.00
C VAL A 206 -10.80 11.88 -6.17
N THR A 207 -11.07 12.24 -4.93
CA THR A 207 -10.04 12.40 -3.91
C THR A 207 -10.03 11.14 -3.08
N VAL A 208 -8.88 10.47 -3.04
CA VAL A 208 -8.66 9.31 -2.19
C VAL A 208 -7.69 9.70 -1.09
N THR A 209 -8.14 9.63 0.16
CA THR A 209 -7.25 9.70 1.32
C THR A 209 -7.13 8.29 1.91
N SER A 210 -5.93 7.71 1.80
CA SER A 210 -5.65 6.37 2.30
C SER A 210 -4.88 6.46 3.62
N TYR A 211 -5.42 5.86 4.68
CA TYR A 211 -4.82 5.77 6.00
C TYR A 211 -4.26 4.36 6.20
N LEU A 212 -2.96 4.28 6.52
CA LEU A 212 -2.25 3.03 6.69
C LEU A 212 -2.10 2.70 8.18
N TYR A 213 -2.49 1.47 8.52
CA TYR A 213 -2.29 0.88 9.83
C TYR A 213 -1.57 -0.45 9.71
N ARG A 214 -0.90 -0.88 10.77
CA ARG A 214 -0.20 -2.16 10.87
C ARG A 214 -0.68 -2.94 12.10
N LEU A 215 -0.83 -4.25 11.97
CA LEU A 215 -1.11 -5.15 13.10
C LEU A 215 0.04 -5.13 14.10
N ASP A 216 -0.29 -4.91 15.38
CA ASP A 216 0.68 -5.03 16.45
C ASP A 216 0.89 -6.52 16.77
N TRP A 217 2.01 -7.07 16.31
CA TRP A 217 2.40 -8.46 16.51
C TRP A 217 3.84 -8.57 16.99
N THR A 218 4.09 -8.10 18.21
CA THR A 218 5.41 -8.25 18.86
C THR A 218 5.57 -9.65 19.45
N LYS A 219 6.79 -10.00 19.84
CA LYS A 219 7.07 -11.29 20.49
C LYS A 219 6.22 -11.46 21.76
N GLU A 220 6.06 -10.41 22.54
CA GLU A 220 5.27 -10.41 23.78
C GLU A 220 3.78 -10.67 23.50
N ILE A 221 3.24 -10.06 22.43
CA ILE A 221 1.85 -10.28 22.00
C ILE A 221 1.68 -11.72 21.50
N SER A 222 2.62 -12.21 20.69
CA SER A 222 2.61 -13.58 20.16
C SER A 222 2.70 -14.62 21.28
N ASP A 223 3.67 -14.50 22.20
CA ASP A 223 3.81 -15.38 23.37
C ASP A 223 2.54 -15.35 24.23
N GLY A 224 1.99 -14.16 24.47
CA GLY A 224 0.72 -13.99 25.18
C GLY A 224 -0.44 -14.69 24.47
N PHE A 225 -0.46 -14.65 23.14
CA PHE A 225 -1.47 -15.36 22.35
C PHE A 225 -1.39 -16.87 22.49
N TYR A 226 -0.20 -17.43 22.28
CA TYR A 226 0.01 -18.87 22.35
C TYR A 226 -0.28 -19.43 23.75
N ASN A 227 0.11 -18.71 24.79
CA ASN A 227 -0.09 -19.14 26.16
C ASN A 227 -1.56 -19.05 26.60
N ALA A 228 -2.23 -17.92 26.32
CA ALA A 228 -3.53 -17.63 26.91
C ALA A 228 -4.74 -17.99 26.03
N TYR A 229 -4.56 -18.10 24.71
CA TYR A 229 -5.71 -18.22 23.78
C TYR A 229 -5.59 -19.36 22.77
N TYR A 230 -4.38 -19.65 22.26
CA TYR A 230 -4.21 -20.68 21.25
C TYR A 230 -4.60 -22.06 21.79
N THR A 231 -5.39 -22.79 21.00
CA THR A 231 -5.79 -24.16 21.28
C THR A 231 -6.10 -24.91 19.99
N ALA A 232 -5.51 -26.08 19.79
CA ALA A 232 -5.79 -26.95 18.65
C ALA A 232 -7.01 -27.85 18.88
N THR A 233 -7.45 -27.99 20.14
CA THR A 233 -8.62 -28.75 20.56
C THR A 233 -9.62 -27.84 21.27
N GLN A 234 -10.88 -28.27 21.38
CA GLN A 234 -11.92 -27.43 21.97
C GLN A 234 -11.60 -27.11 23.44
N ASP A 235 -11.54 -25.81 23.74
CA ASP A 235 -11.36 -25.28 25.09
C ASP A 235 -12.28 -24.06 25.25
N ALA A 236 -13.31 -24.21 26.08
CA ALA A 236 -14.31 -23.18 26.30
C ALA A 236 -13.71 -21.92 26.97
N ASN A 237 -12.76 -22.10 27.89
CA ASN A 237 -12.14 -21.00 28.64
C ASN A 237 -11.26 -20.16 27.72
N LYS A 238 -10.40 -20.82 26.91
CA LYS A 238 -9.54 -20.13 25.94
C LYS A 238 -10.34 -19.43 24.85
N LYS A 239 -11.38 -20.08 24.34
CA LYS A 239 -12.33 -19.48 23.39
C LYS A 239 -12.96 -18.21 23.95
N GLU A 240 -13.49 -18.28 25.17
CA GLU A 240 -14.14 -17.14 25.81
C GLU A 240 -13.14 -16.02 26.12
N ALA A 241 -11.94 -16.35 26.59
CA ALA A 241 -10.85 -15.41 26.85
C ALA A 241 -10.47 -14.64 25.57
N PHE A 242 -10.26 -15.34 24.46
CA PHE A 242 -9.97 -14.70 23.17
C PHE A 242 -11.12 -13.82 22.69
N LYS A 243 -12.37 -14.33 22.78
CA LYS A 243 -13.57 -13.59 22.37
C LYS A 243 -13.79 -12.31 23.18
N LYS A 244 -13.35 -12.24 24.44
CA LYS A 244 -13.45 -11.06 25.29
C LYS A 244 -12.29 -10.07 25.10
N GLN A 245 -11.19 -10.50 24.49
CA GLN A 245 -10.02 -9.65 24.32
C GLN A 245 -10.31 -8.46 23.38
N LYS A 246 -10.02 -7.24 23.84
CA LYS A 246 -10.23 -5.98 23.10
C LYS A 246 -9.00 -5.09 23.00
N THR A 247 -8.00 -5.31 23.86
CA THR A 247 -6.88 -4.36 24.01
C THR A 247 -5.53 -4.92 23.57
N LEU A 248 -5.36 -6.25 23.57
CA LEU A 248 -4.08 -6.86 23.21
C LEU A 248 -3.83 -6.88 21.70
N PHE A 249 -4.86 -7.13 20.90
CA PHE A 249 -4.74 -7.27 19.45
C PHE A 249 -5.23 -6.00 18.76
N THR A 250 -4.31 -5.06 18.57
CA THR A 250 -4.56 -3.72 18.03
C THR A 250 -3.88 -3.52 16.68
N VAL A 251 -4.19 -2.40 16.04
CA VAL A 251 -3.49 -1.93 14.85
C VAL A 251 -2.99 -0.51 15.13
N SER A 252 -1.73 -0.26 14.82
CA SER A 252 -1.08 1.05 14.99
C SER A 252 -1.08 1.83 13.69
N TYR A 253 -1.33 3.14 13.79
CA TYR A 253 -1.29 4.05 12.65
C TYR A 253 0.15 4.30 12.20
N LEU A 254 0.40 4.22 10.90
CA LEU A 254 1.70 4.55 10.30
C LEU A 254 1.68 5.93 9.64
N GLY A 255 0.69 6.19 8.79
CA GLY A 255 0.62 7.43 8.02
C GLY A 255 -0.59 7.50 7.09
N SER A 256 -0.72 8.59 6.34
CA SER A 256 -1.82 8.79 5.41
C SER A 256 -1.36 9.56 4.18
N GLN A 257 -1.93 9.24 3.02
CA GLN A 257 -1.66 9.95 1.77
C GLN A 257 -2.97 10.35 1.09
N THR A 258 -2.99 11.57 0.53
CA THR A 258 -4.12 12.08 -0.23
C THR A 258 -3.75 12.23 -1.69
N VAL A 259 -4.49 11.55 -2.55
CA VAL A 259 -4.32 11.56 -4.00
C VAL A 259 -5.59 12.11 -4.65
N HIS A 260 -5.41 13.17 -5.44
CA HIS A 260 -6.45 13.66 -6.35
C HIS A 260 -6.28 13.01 -7.71
N SER A 261 -7.34 12.37 -8.21
CA SER A 261 -7.31 11.76 -9.54
C SER A 261 -7.18 12.80 -10.64
N GLN A 262 -6.36 12.51 -11.65
CA GLN A 262 -6.36 13.26 -12.90
C GLN A 262 -7.49 12.78 -13.83
N ASN A 263 -7.68 13.45 -14.97
CA ASN A 263 -8.83 13.31 -15.87
C ASN A 263 -9.34 11.87 -16.07
N SER A 264 -10.67 11.70 -16.04
CA SER A 264 -11.39 10.42 -16.18
C SER A 264 -11.49 9.88 -17.62
N ASN A 265 -10.83 10.53 -18.59
CA ASN A 265 -10.97 10.21 -20.01
C ASN A 265 -9.86 9.26 -20.43
N PHE A 266 -10.09 7.97 -20.23
CA PHE A 266 -9.16 6.93 -20.65
C PHE A 266 -9.61 6.36 -22.00
N LYS A 267 -8.73 6.41 -23.00
CA LYS A 267 -8.99 5.75 -24.29
C LYS A 267 -9.16 4.25 -24.05
N GLY A 268 -10.25 3.67 -24.57
CA GLY A 268 -10.50 2.21 -24.49
C GLY A 268 -11.43 1.76 -23.35
N VAL A 269 -11.78 2.64 -22.39
CA VAL A 269 -12.73 2.33 -21.32
C VAL A 269 -13.96 3.23 -21.46
N ASN A 270 -15.07 2.66 -21.94
CA ASN A 270 -16.24 3.43 -22.35
C ASN A 270 -17.41 3.38 -21.37
N ASP A 271 -17.44 2.40 -20.44
CA ASP A 271 -18.47 2.33 -19.41
C ASP A 271 -18.04 3.06 -18.12
N ARG A 272 -19.02 3.69 -17.48
CA ARG A 272 -18.82 4.55 -16.31
C ARG A 272 -18.26 3.79 -15.11
N GLU A 273 -18.74 2.58 -14.86
CA GLU A 273 -18.30 1.77 -13.71
C GLU A 273 -16.81 1.42 -13.84
N SER A 274 -16.37 0.98 -15.03
CA SER A 274 -14.96 0.70 -15.31
C SER A 274 -14.09 1.94 -15.24
N GLN A 275 -14.58 3.10 -15.70
CA GLN A 275 -13.85 4.37 -15.53
C GLN A 275 -13.68 4.73 -14.05
N ILE A 276 -14.73 4.62 -13.24
CA ILE A 276 -14.64 4.90 -11.79
C ILE A 276 -13.67 3.92 -11.14
N ARG A 277 -13.74 2.64 -11.49
CA ARG A 277 -12.82 1.62 -10.98
C ARG A 277 -11.39 1.93 -11.35
N LEU A 278 -11.14 2.25 -12.61
CA LEU A 278 -9.82 2.61 -13.10
C LEU A 278 -9.22 3.79 -12.33
N VAL A 279 -10.02 4.86 -12.18
CA VAL A 279 -9.61 6.06 -11.43
C VAL A 279 -9.33 5.73 -9.97
N CYS A 280 -10.21 5.00 -9.30
CA CYS A 280 -10.07 4.66 -7.88
C CYS A 280 -8.87 3.74 -7.66
N THR A 281 -8.73 2.67 -8.45
CA THR A 281 -7.59 1.75 -8.35
C THR A 281 -6.28 2.49 -8.50
N ARG A 282 -6.14 3.35 -9.52
CA ARG A 282 -4.89 4.11 -9.74
C ARG A 282 -4.61 5.15 -8.65
N ALA A 283 -5.66 5.76 -8.08
CA ALA A 283 -5.50 6.70 -6.97
C ALA A 283 -5.05 5.98 -5.68
N ILE A 284 -5.66 4.83 -5.37
CA ILE A 284 -5.25 3.97 -4.25
C ILE A 284 -3.81 3.47 -4.47
N ASP A 285 -3.48 3.02 -5.69
CA ASP A 285 -2.14 2.53 -6.02
C ASP A 285 -1.07 3.60 -5.79
N LYS A 286 -1.34 4.83 -6.24
CA LYS A 286 -0.45 5.96 -6.02
C LYS A 286 -0.31 6.31 -4.53
N ALA A 287 -1.40 6.25 -3.76
CA ALA A 287 -1.35 6.48 -2.31
C ALA A 287 -0.48 5.43 -1.62
N ILE A 288 -0.59 4.15 -2.02
CA ILE A 288 0.27 3.06 -1.54
C ILE A 288 1.74 3.35 -1.88
N ALA A 289 2.05 3.73 -3.12
CA ALA A 289 3.42 4.03 -3.52
C ALA A 289 4.03 5.20 -2.72
N GLN A 290 3.26 6.26 -2.48
CA GLN A 290 3.69 7.38 -1.63
C GLN A 290 3.90 6.96 -0.17
N LEU A 291 2.99 6.17 0.40
CA LEU A 291 3.15 5.60 1.75
C LEU A 291 4.41 4.73 1.85
N GLN A 292 4.72 3.95 0.81
CA GLN A 292 5.95 3.14 0.79
C GLN A 292 7.21 4.01 0.76
N LYS A 293 7.19 5.14 0.06
CA LYS A 293 8.31 6.09 0.08
C LYS A 293 8.51 6.71 1.45
N GLU A 294 7.43 7.06 2.16
CA GLU A 294 7.52 7.68 3.48
C GLU A 294 7.80 6.70 4.63
N HIS A 295 7.35 5.44 4.51
CA HIS A 295 7.45 4.42 5.55
C HIS A 295 8.26 3.21 5.05
N PRO A 296 9.59 3.17 5.30
CA PRO A 296 10.46 2.09 4.85
C PRO A 296 10.00 0.68 5.28
N GLU A 297 9.35 0.55 6.43
CA GLU A 297 8.77 -0.69 6.94
C GLU A 297 7.62 -1.23 6.08
N PHE A 298 6.97 -0.36 5.30
CA PHE A 298 5.88 -0.71 4.38
C PHE A 298 6.38 -1.02 2.95
N ARG A 299 7.65 -0.74 2.65
CA ARG A 299 8.24 -1.01 1.33
C ARG A 299 8.30 -2.50 1.05
N VAL A 300 7.82 -2.89 -0.13
CA VAL A 300 8.03 -4.24 -0.66
C VAL A 300 9.31 -4.23 -1.50
N ARG A 301 10.16 -5.25 -1.33
CA ARG A 301 11.34 -5.45 -2.18
C ARG A 301 10.98 -6.20 -3.43
N THR A 302 11.59 -5.83 -4.54
CA THR A 302 11.35 -6.49 -5.84
C THR A 302 12.55 -7.38 -6.20
N PRO A 303 12.36 -8.64 -6.61
CA PRO A 303 13.46 -9.46 -7.10
C PRO A 303 13.95 -8.99 -8.46
N LEU A 304 15.26 -9.11 -8.71
CA LEU A 304 15.78 -9.04 -10.07
C LEU A 304 15.36 -10.28 -10.85
N LEU A 305 14.92 -10.07 -12.09
CA LEU A 305 14.52 -11.12 -13.02
C LEU A 305 15.70 -11.59 -13.87
N SER A 306 16.56 -10.65 -14.26
CA SER A 306 17.78 -10.91 -15.01
C SER A 306 18.85 -9.87 -14.64
N SER A 307 20.12 -10.25 -14.75
CA SER A 307 21.29 -9.39 -14.60
C SER A 307 21.80 -8.85 -15.95
N SER A 308 21.35 -9.42 -17.08
CA SER A 308 21.70 -8.95 -18.43
C SER A 308 20.60 -9.30 -19.45
N PRO A 309 19.78 -8.32 -19.88
CA PRO A 309 19.67 -6.96 -19.34
C PRO A 309 19.15 -6.98 -17.89
N ILE A 310 19.54 -5.98 -17.09
CA ILE A 310 19.08 -5.85 -15.69
C ILE A 310 17.58 -5.52 -15.70
N THR A 311 16.73 -6.39 -15.16
CA THR A 311 15.27 -6.24 -15.21
C THR A 311 14.58 -6.61 -13.91
N ALA A 312 13.46 -5.96 -13.60
CA ALA A 312 12.61 -6.28 -12.43
C ALA A 312 11.12 -5.99 -12.71
N HIS A 313 10.22 -6.70 -12.03
CA HIS A 313 8.76 -6.47 -12.09
C HIS A 313 8.35 -5.31 -11.17
N ILE A 314 8.80 -4.11 -11.50
CA ILE A 314 8.42 -2.86 -10.85
C ILE A 314 8.23 -1.79 -11.93
N GLY A 315 7.36 -0.82 -11.72
CA GLY A 315 7.01 0.17 -12.73
C GLY A 315 6.31 1.41 -12.19
N ILE A 316 5.54 2.06 -13.06
CA ILE A 316 4.87 3.34 -12.77
C ILE A 316 3.87 3.21 -11.60
N ARG A 317 3.26 2.03 -11.39
CA ARG A 317 2.34 1.79 -10.27
C ARG A 317 3.02 1.99 -8.91
N GLU A 318 4.29 1.63 -8.80
CA GLU A 318 5.13 1.85 -7.61
C GLU A 318 5.83 3.23 -7.62
N ASP A 319 5.37 4.15 -8.47
CA ASP A 319 5.88 5.52 -8.62
C ASP A 319 7.37 5.57 -9.05
N VAL A 320 7.79 4.60 -9.87
CA VAL A 320 9.13 4.55 -10.46
C VAL A 320 9.27 5.55 -11.61
N THR A 321 10.35 6.32 -11.57
CA THR A 321 10.67 7.35 -12.57
C THR A 321 12.09 7.17 -13.13
N GLU A 322 12.46 7.88 -14.20
CA GLU A 322 13.85 7.90 -14.72
C GLU A 322 14.86 8.42 -13.67
N ASP A 323 14.35 9.16 -12.71
CA ASP A 323 15.08 9.74 -11.60
C ASP A 323 15.27 8.78 -10.42
N SER A 324 14.48 7.71 -10.32
CA SER A 324 14.57 6.73 -9.25
C SER A 324 15.95 6.06 -9.21
N ARG A 325 16.38 5.68 -8.01
CA ARG A 325 17.62 4.92 -7.77
C ARG A 325 17.29 3.72 -6.92
N PHE A 326 17.93 2.61 -7.25
CA PHE A 326 17.76 1.37 -6.51
C PHE A 326 19.11 0.86 -6.11
N GLU A 327 19.23 0.44 -4.86
CA GLU A 327 20.33 -0.44 -4.48
C GLU A 327 19.99 -1.88 -4.82
N VAL A 328 21.00 -2.64 -5.19
CA VAL A 328 20.91 -4.08 -5.40
C VAL A 328 21.48 -4.76 -4.16
N LEU A 329 20.66 -5.60 -3.53
CA LEU A 329 20.97 -6.34 -2.33
C LEU A 329 21.17 -7.81 -2.70
N GLU A 330 22.38 -8.31 -2.51
CA GLU A 330 22.69 -9.74 -2.53
C GLU A 330 22.21 -10.34 -1.21
N VAL A 331 21.46 -11.43 -1.31
CA VAL A 331 20.93 -12.17 -0.16
C VAL A 331 21.97 -13.20 0.25
N GLY A 332 22.47 -13.08 1.48
CA GLY A 332 23.43 -14.01 2.08
C GLY A 332 22.89 -14.62 3.37
N GLU A 333 23.74 -15.38 4.05
CA GLU A 333 23.41 -16.07 5.31
C GLU A 333 24.56 -15.87 6.32
N THR A 334 24.22 -15.62 7.59
CA THR A 334 25.19 -15.69 8.68
C THR A 334 25.38 -17.12 9.17
N SER A 335 26.48 -17.37 9.90
CA SER A 335 26.79 -18.70 10.46
C SER A 335 25.72 -19.29 11.38
N ASP A 336 24.79 -18.48 11.89
CA ASP A 336 23.65 -18.87 12.73
C ASP A 336 22.33 -19.03 11.94
N GLY A 337 22.39 -19.04 10.60
CA GLY A 337 21.23 -19.31 9.74
C GLY A 337 20.30 -18.12 9.53
N ARG A 338 20.76 -16.88 9.76
CA ARG A 338 19.96 -15.67 9.53
C ARG A 338 20.27 -15.08 8.16
N THR A 339 19.22 -14.65 7.46
CA THR A 339 19.36 -13.93 6.20
C THR A 339 20.07 -12.59 6.41
N THR A 340 21.08 -12.30 5.57
CA THR A 340 21.76 -11.01 5.50
C THR A 340 21.55 -10.36 4.14
N TYR A 341 21.63 -9.03 4.12
CA TYR A 341 21.47 -8.25 2.90
C TYR A 341 22.72 -7.41 2.71
N LYS A 342 23.46 -7.67 1.64
CA LYS A 342 24.66 -6.92 1.30
C LYS A 342 24.39 -6.10 0.04
N ARG A 343 24.56 -4.79 0.14
CA ARG A 343 24.52 -3.92 -1.05
C ARG A 343 25.71 -4.22 -1.96
N VAL A 344 25.43 -4.55 -3.22
CA VAL A 344 26.46 -4.90 -4.23
C VAL A 344 26.50 -3.95 -5.42
N ALA A 345 25.39 -3.28 -5.72
CA ALA A 345 25.31 -2.34 -6.83
C ALA A 345 24.28 -1.23 -6.59
N VAL A 346 24.32 -0.23 -7.47
CA VAL A 346 23.27 0.77 -7.65
C VAL A 346 22.84 0.75 -9.10
N ILE A 347 21.53 0.75 -9.33
CA ILE A 347 20.94 0.75 -10.66
C ILE A 347 19.92 1.89 -10.77
N LYS A 348 19.63 2.31 -11.99
CA LYS A 348 18.56 3.27 -12.28
C LYS A 348 17.76 2.86 -13.52
N PRO A 349 16.46 3.20 -13.60
CA PRO A 349 15.65 2.83 -14.76
C PRO A 349 16.20 3.43 -16.06
N LYS A 350 16.19 2.65 -17.15
CA LYS A 350 16.55 3.14 -18.47
C LYS A 350 15.42 3.98 -19.05
N LYS A 351 15.78 5.11 -19.64
CA LYS A 351 14.85 6.01 -20.34
C LYS A 351 14.05 5.26 -21.41
N GLY A 352 12.73 5.41 -21.38
CA GLY A 352 11.80 4.71 -22.30
C GLY A 352 11.68 3.19 -22.09
N LYS A 353 12.20 2.65 -20.98
CA LYS A 353 12.12 1.23 -20.61
C LYS A 353 11.51 1.01 -19.21
N ILE A 354 10.68 1.96 -18.77
CA ILE A 354 9.92 1.84 -17.52
C ILE A 354 8.58 1.19 -17.85
N TRP A 355 8.28 0.08 -17.17
CA TRP A 355 7.05 -0.65 -17.37
C TRP A 355 5.85 0.13 -16.83
N ASP A 356 4.83 0.32 -17.67
CA ASP A 356 3.54 0.80 -17.22
C ASP A 356 2.68 -0.37 -16.73
N ASN A 357 2.78 -0.67 -15.44
CA ASN A 357 2.03 -1.72 -14.75
C ASN A 357 0.81 -1.19 -13.99
N ARG A 358 0.35 0.02 -14.32
CA ARG A 358 -0.88 0.57 -13.73
C ARG A 358 -2.07 -0.27 -14.18
N TYR A 359 -3.11 -0.33 -13.35
CA TYR A 359 -4.35 -1.03 -13.68
C TYR A 359 -4.90 -0.59 -15.05
N MET A 360 -5.24 -1.56 -15.91
CA MET A 360 -5.71 -1.39 -17.29
C MET A 360 -4.81 -0.56 -18.22
N ALA A 361 -3.52 -0.38 -17.90
CA ALA A 361 -2.59 0.33 -18.76
C ALA A 361 -2.42 -0.34 -20.13
N GLU A 362 -2.55 -1.67 -20.20
CA GLU A 362 -2.45 -2.47 -21.42
C GLU A 362 -3.52 -2.15 -22.48
N PHE A 363 -4.65 -1.55 -22.06
CA PHE A 363 -5.74 -1.14 -22.96
C PHE A 363 -5.59 0.29 -23.46
N GLU A 364 -4.68 1.06 -22.88
CA GLU A 364 -4.38 2.41 -23.32
C GLU A 364 -3.24 2.34 -24.35
N GLU A 365 -3.48 2.80 -25.58
CA GLU A 365 -2.52 2.70 -26.69
C GLU A 365 -1.26 3.57 -26.47
N HIS A 366 -0.28 3.11 -25.68
CA HIS A 366 1.01 3.75 -25.52
C HIS A 366 2.19 2.77 -25.44
N LYS A 367 3.36 3.24 -25.91
CA LYS A 367 4.55 2.40 -26.18
C LYS A 367 5.08 1.61 -24.97
N ASN A 368 4.82 2.09 -23.76
CA ASN A 368 5.33 1.49 -22.53
C ASN A 368 4.42 0.39 -21.95
N GLY A 369 3.14 0.32 -22.37
CA GLY A 369 2.21 -0.74 -21.96
C GLY A 369 2.54 -2.12 -22.54
N ILE A 370 3.43 -2.19 -23.55
CA ILE A 370 3.91 -3.44 -24.16
C ILE A 370 5.04 -4.08 -23.32
N LEU A 371 5.72 -3.28 -22.50
CA LEU A 371 6.78 -3.80 -21.62
C LEU A 371 6.17 -4.75 -20.58
N LYS A 372 6.97 -5.71 -20.12
CA LYS A 372 6.56 -6.65 -19.05
C LYS A 372 7.36 -6.47 -17.76
N SER A 373 8.40 -5.63 -17.79
CA SER A 373 9.32 -5.36 -16.68
C SER A 373 10.07 -4.07 -16.97
N THR A 374 10.52 -3.37 -15.92
CA THR A 374 11.43 -2.23 -16.08
C THR A 374 12.84 -2.72 -16.35
N GLU A 375 13.51 -2.11 -17.33
CA GLU A 375 14.94 -2.33 -17.60
C GLU A 375 15.78 -1.27 -16.91
N PHE A 376 16.91 -1.67 -16.33
CA PHE A 376 17.79 -0.81 -15.56
C PHE A 376 19.18 -0.74 -16.17
N GLU A 377 19.88 0.36 -15.90
CA GLU A 377 21.32 0.49 -16.14
C GLU A 377 22.08 0.58 -14.83
N LEU A 378 23.28 0.00 -14.84
CA LEU A 378 24.20 0.00 -13.72
C LEU A 378 24.76 1.41 -13.54
N VAL A 379 24.63 1.95 -12.32
CA VAL A 379 25.22 3.23 -11.91
C VAL A 379 26.58 2.99 -11.26
N SER A 380 26.66 2.00 -10.37
CA SER A 380 27.91 1.61 -9.69
C SER A 380 27.83 0.19 -9.15
N GLY A 381 29.00 -0.40 -8.81
CA GLY A 381 29.10 -1.76 -8.31
C GLY A 381 29.06 -2.82 -9.41
N SER A 382 28.67 -4.04 -9.07
CA SER A 382 28.50 -5.13 -10.04
C SER A 382 27.43 -6.12 -9.57
N ILE A 383 26.78 -6.79 -10.52
CA ILE A 383 25.74 -7.79 -10.26
C ILE A 383 26.26 -9.11 -10.83
N SER A 384 26.69 -10.01 -9.96
CA SER A 384 27.29 -11.29 -10.32
C SER A 384 26.26 -12.44 -10.40
N GLN A 385 25.08 -12.27 -9.81
CA GLN A 385 24.07 -13.33 -9.65
C GLN A 385 22.64 -12.81 -9.84
N THR A 386 21.71 -13.72 -10.14
CA THR A 386 20.27 -13.42 -10.32
C THR A 386 19.50 -13.41 -8.99
N ALA A 387 20.07 -13.95 -7.91
CA ALA A 387 19.46 -13.98 -6.58
C ALA A 387 19.66 -12.66 -5.81
N CYS A 388 19.23 -11.56 -6.43
CA CYS A 388 19.37 -10.21 -5.88
C CYS A 388 17.99 -9.54 -5.76
N LEU A 389 17.84 -8.69 -4.76
CA LEU A 389 16.66 -7.84 -4.57
C LEU A 389 17.03 -6.39 -4.88
N ILE A 390 16.03 -5.62 -5.30
CA ILE A 390 16.16 -4.17 -5.44
C ILE A 390 15.27 -3.46 -4.42
N ARG A 391 15.82 -2.38 -3.88
CA ARG A 391 15.13 -1.47 -2.97
C ARG A 391 15.36 -0.03 -3.45
N GLU A 392 14.29 0.74 -3.59
CA GLU A 392 14.41 2.16 -3.93
C GLU A 392 15.13 2.88 -2.77
N ILE A 393 16.09 3.74 -3.13
CA ILE A 393 16.87 4.55 -2.21
C ILE A 393 16.65 6.03 -2.55
N ASP A 394 16.72 6.87 -1.52
CA ASP A 394 16.70 8.31 -1.71
C ASP A 394 17.98 8.75 -2.44
N LYS A 395 17.87 9.85 -3.20
CA LYS A 395 18.92 10.37 -4.06
C LYS A 395 20.15 10.84 -3.31
#